data_AF-A0A3C1D9T9-F1
#
_entry.id   AF-A0A3C1D9T9-F1
#
_cell.length_a   1.000
_cell.length_b   1.000
_cell.length_c   1.000
_cell.angle_alpha   90.00
_cell.angle_beta   90.00
_cell.angle_gamma   90.00
#
_symmetry.space_group_name_H-M   'P 1'
#
loop_
_entity.id
_entity.type
_entity.pdbx_description
1 polymer ?
#
loop_
_entity_poly.entity_id
_entity_poly.type
_entity_poly.pdbx_seq_one_letter_code
_entity_poly.pdbx_strand_id
1 'polypeptide(L)'
;MELMLKELRKKNRITQEQLAEMVGATKRKIGAWERGENDIPMDYAVSIADALECSVDELAGRLSRVYSTQLNWAERQLVSMYRSMDAEGRNATMEYAAYQAERHPSDKGTAAEV
;
A
#
# COMPACT_ATOMS: atom_id res chain seq x y z
N MET A 1 -3.18 2.92 -17.59
CA MET A 1 -2.96 2.40 -16.22
C MET A 1 -3.59 3.40 -15.26
N GLU A 2 -4.37 2.96 -14.27
CA GLU A 2 -4.95 3.89 -13.28
C GLU A 2 -3.94 4.10 -12.15
N LEU A 3 -3.38 5.32 -12.05
CA LEU A 3 -2.40 5.67 -11.04
C LEU A 3 -3.09 6.20 -9.78
N MET A 4 -2.59 5.83 -8.61
CA MET A 4 -3.08 6.34 -7.32
C MET A 4 -2.54 7.74 -6.97
N LEU A 5 -1.77 8.35 -7.88
CA LEU A 5 -1.05 9.61 -7.68
C LEU A 5 -1.95 10.71 -7.08
N LYS A 6 -3.13 10.94 -7.65
CA LYS A 6 -4.04 12.00 -7.19
C LYS A 6 -4.54 11.76 -5.77
N GLU A 7 -4.85 10.51 -5.46
CA GLU A 7 -5.38 10.11 -4.14
C GLU A 7 -4.27 10.17 -3.07
N LEU A 8 -3.08 9.67 -3.39
CA LEU A 8 -1.90 9.75 -2.52
C LEU A 8 -1.48 11.21 -2.26
N ARG A 9 -1.53 12.07 -3.28
CA ARG A 9 -1.26 13.50 -3.12
C ARG A 9 -2.28 14.16 -2.20
N LYS A 10 -3.58 13.90 -2.40
CA LYS A 10 -4.64 14.44 -1.55
C LYS A 10 -4.54 13.93 -0.10
N LYS A 11 -4.17 12.67 0.10
CA LYS A 11 -3.90 12.09 1.43
C LYS A 11 -2.81 12.86 2.16
N ASN A 12 -1.75 13.25 1.43
CA ASN A 12 -0.66 14.09 1.92
C ASN A 12 -1.02 15.59 2.03
N ARG A 13 -2.24 15.99 1.65
CA ARG A 13 -2.75 17.38 1.73
C ARG A 13 -1.90 18.42 0.98
N ILE A 14 -1.20 18.02 -0.07
CA ILE A 14 -0.41 18.93 -0.92
C ILE A 14 -1.11 19.19 -2.27
N THR A 15 -0.82 20.33 -2.87
CA THR A 15 -1.30 20.74 -4.20
C THR A 15 -0.46 20.13 -5.33
N GLN A 16 -0.96 20.19 -6.57
CA GLN A 16 -0.18 19.77 -7.75
C GLN A 16 1.09 20.63 -7.92
N GLU A 17 1.03 21.92 -7.57
CA GLU A 17 2.19 22.82 -7.63
C GLU A 17 3.26 22.40 -6.63
N GLN A 18 2.87 22.13 -5.39
CA GLN A 18 3.79 21.69 -4.34
C GLN A 18 4.45 20.36 -4.68
N LEU A 19 3.68 19.39 -5.17
CA LEU A 19 4.26 18.11 -5.61
C LEU A 19 5.23 18.31 -6.79
N ALA A 20 4.89 19.19 -7.74
CA ALA A 20 5.76 19.50 -8.86
C ALA A 20 7.11 20.09 -8.40
N GLU A 21 7.07 21.00 -7.42
CA GLU A 21 8.26 21.60 -6.82
C GLU A 21 9.12 20.55 -6.10
N MET A 22 8.51 19.66 -5.33
CA MET A 22 9.21 18.59 -4.59
C MET A 22 9.98 17.63 -5.51
N VAL A 23 9.45 17.34 -6.70
CA VAL A 23 10.02 16.32 -7.61
C VAL A 23 10.70 16.89 -8.86
N GLY A 24 10.86 18.22 -8.95
CA GLY A 24 11.45 18.86 -10.12
C GLY A 24 10.65 18.64 -11.41
N ALA A 25 9.32 18.65 -11.31
CA ALA A 25 8.39 18.57 -12.44
C ALA A 25 7.65 19.89 -12.65
N THR A 26 6.80 19.95 -13.68
CA THR A 26 5.85 21.05 -13.85
C THR A 26 4.48 20.62 -13.36
N LYS A 27 3.67 21.56 -12.85
CA LYS A 27 2.26 21.29 -12.50
C LYS A 27 1.48 20.64 -13.65
N ARG A 28 1.78 21.03 -14.89
CA ARG A 28 1.20 20.42 -16.09
C ARG A 28 1.53 18.93 -16.21
N LYS A 29 2.80 18.54 -15.98
CA LYS A 29 3.22 17.12 -15.94
C LYS A 29 2.44 16.37 -14.86
N ILE A 30 2.41 16.90 -13.62
CA ILE A 30 1.64 16.29 -12.52
C ILE A 30 0.18 16.09 -12.91
N GLY A 31 -0.48 17.12 -13.45
CA GLY A 31 -1.87 17.04 -13.88
C GLY A 31 -2.10 16.01 -15.01
N ALA A 32 -1.20 15.94 -15.99
CA ALA A 32 -1.28 14.96 -17.07
C ALA A 32 -1.12 13.52 -16.55
N TRP A 33 -0.18 13.30 -15.62
CA TRP A 33 0.02 12.01 -14.96
C TRP A 33 -1.17 11.61 -14.09
N GLU A 34 -1.76 12.54 -13.33
CA GLU A 34 -2.97 12.29 -12.55
C GLU A 34 -4.19 11.92 -13.40
N ARG A 35 -4.24 12.36 -14.66
CA ARG A 35 -5.30 12.04 -15.61
C ARG A 35 -4.97 10.84 -16.50
N GLY A 36 -3.77 10.28 -16.39
CA GLY A 36 -3.31 9.17 -17.23
C GLY A 36 -3.12 9.55 -18.71
N GLU A 37 -2.90 10.83 -19.02
CA GLU A 37 -2.69 11.31 -20.39
C GLU A 37 -1.33 10.91 -20.95
N ASN A 38 -0.33 10.77 -20.08
CA ASN A 38 1.02 10.34 -20.42
C ASN A 38 1.55 9.39 -19.33
N ASP A 39 2.45 8.50 -19.74
CA ASP A 39 3.18 7.66 -18.79
C ASP A 39 4.14 8.49 -17.92
N ILE A 40 4.35 8.05 -16.68
CA ILE A 40 5.33 8.63 -15.77
C ILE A 40 6.69 7.94 -16.03
N PRO A 41 7.75 8.68 -16.34
CA PRO A 41 9.10 8.14 -16.37
C PRO A 41 9.53 7.58 -15.01
N MET A 42 10.33 6.52 -14.99
CA MET A 42 10.64 5.78 -13.76
C MET A 42 11.34 6.61 -12.68
N ASP A 43 12.24 7.52 -13.07
CA ASP A 43 12.88 8.50 -12.21
C ASP A 43 11.86 9.39 -11.47
N TYR A 44 10.88 9.92 -12.21
CA TYR A 44 9.78 10.68 -11.62
C TYR A 44 8.90 9.79 -10.74
N ALA A 45 8.61 8.54 -11.13
CA ALA A 45 7.81 7.63 -10.32
C ALA A 45 8.45 7.36 -8.95
N VAL A 46 9.77 7.14 -8.90
CA VAL A 46 10.53 6.97 -7.65
C VAL A 46 10.49 8.25 -6.81
N SER A 47 10.82 9.40 -7.40
CA SER A 47 10.83 10.68 -6.66
C SER A 47 9.45 11.06 -6.10
N ILE A 48 8.38 10.76 -6.83
CA ILE A 48 7.00 10.96 -6.38
C ILE A 48 6.66 10.00 -5.25
N ALA A 49 7.10 8.74 -5.33
CA ALA A 49 6.88 7.74 -4.29
C ALA A 49 7.54 8.20 -2.97
N ASP A 50 8.79 8.65 -3.04
CA ASP A 50 9.53 9.21 -1.91
C ASP A 50 8.84 10.47 -1.35
N ALA A 51 8.44 11.40 -2.22
CA ALA A 51 7.77 12.66 -1.84
C ALA A 51 6.39 12.45 -1.19
N LEU A 52 5.71 11.35 -1.50
CA LEU A 52 4.39 11.01 -0.98
C LEU A 52 4.43 9.96 0.14
N GLU A 53 5.64 9.58 0.57
CA GLU A 53 5.89 8.54 1.58
C GLU A 53 5.16 7.22 1.27
N CYS A 54 5.29 6.74 0.03
CA CYS A 54 4.70 5.49 -0.44
C CYS A 54 5.68 4.71 -1.31
N SER A 55 5.34 3.46 -1.65
CA SER A 55 6.09 2.68 -2.63
C SER A 55 5.62 2.95 -4.07
N VAL A 56 6.48 2.66 -5.04
CA VAL A 56 6.12 2.73 -6.47
C VAL A 56 4.97 1.78 -6.81
N ASP A 57 4.86 0.65 -6.11
CA ASP A 57 3.72 -0.26 -6.24
C ASP A 57 2.42 0.38 -5.75
N GLU A 58 2.44 1.08 -4.62
CA GLU A 58 1.27 1.83 -4.14
C GLU A 58 0.87 2.94 -5.12
N LEU A 59 1.86 3.68 -5.64
CA LEU A 59 1.66 4.70 -6.67
C LEU A 59 1.03 4.12 -7.95
N ALA A 60 1.47 2.93 -8.35
CA ALA A 60 0.94 2.17 -9.48
C ALA A 60 -0.42 1.49 -9.20
N GLY A 61 -1.02 1.71 -8.03
CA GLY A 61 -2.29 1.07 -7.65
C GLY A 61 -2.18 -0.42 -7.36
N ARG A 62 -0.95 -0.93 -7.15
CA ARG A 62 -0.64 -2.33 -6.87
C ARG A 62 -0.65 -2.69 -5.38
N LEU A 63 -1.22 -1.83 -4.53
CA LEU A 63 -1.57 -2.09 -3.12
C LEU A 63 -2.18 -3.47 -2.87
N SER A 64 -2.74 -4.09 -3.90
CA SER A 64 -3.49 -5.34 -3.85
C SER A 64 -2.86 -6.50 -4.63
N ARG A 65 -1.84 -6.34 -5.47
CA ARG A 65 -1.46 -7.47 -6.36
C ARG A 65 -0.63 -8.55 -5.68
N VAL A 66 0.11 -8.21 -4.62
CA VAL A 66 0.89 -9.18 -3.83
C VAL A 66 0.05 -9.77 -2.68
N TYR A 67 -0.91 -9.03 -2.11
CA TYR A 67 -1.73 -9.50 -0.98
C TYR A 67 -3.20 -9.83 -1.32
N SER A 68 -3.89 -9.07 -2.17
CA SER A 68 -5.33 -9.32 -2.42
C SER A 68 -5.61 -10.56 -3.25
N THR A 69 -4.66 -11.02 -4.06
CA THR A 69 -4.81 -12.26 -4.85
C THR A 69 -4.60 -13.52 -4.00
N GLN A 70 -4.04 -13.40 -2.80
CA GLN A 70 -3.79 -14.52 -1.88
C GLN A 70 -4.73 -14.51 -0.68
N LEU A 71 -5.24 -13.35 -0.25
CA LEU A 71 -6.13 -13.27 0.89
C LEU A 71 -7.57 -13.65 0.53
N ASN A 72 -8.09 -14.69 1.18
CA ASN A 72 -9.50 -15.05 1.18
C ASN A 72 -10.35 -13.99 1.91
N TRP A 73 -11.67 -14.15 1.88
CA TRP A 73 -12.59 -13.18 2.45
C TRP A 73 -12.36 -12.94 3.96
N ALA A 74 -12.06 -13.98 4.72
CA ALA A 74 -11.85 -13.88 6.17
C ALA A 74 -10.55 -13.13 6.49
N GLU A 75 -9.48 -13.43 5.74
CA GLU A 75 -8.20 -12.74 5.91
C GLU A 75 -8.31 -11.24 5.57
N ARG A 76 -9.09 -10.89 4.53
CA ARG A 76 -9.36 -9.48 4.21
C ARG A 76 -10.16 -8.77 5.30
N GLN A 77 -11.17 -9.43 5.87
CA GLN A 77 -11.95 -8.89 6.99
C GLN A 77 -11.07 -8.66 8.21
N LEU A 78 -10.17 -9.59 8.54
CA LEU A 78 -9.23 -9.45 9.64
C LEU A 78 -8.33 -8.21 9.48
N VAL A 79 -7.75 -8.02 8.30
CA VAL A 79 -6.91 -6.84 8.00
C VAL A 79 -7.71 -5.54 8.11
N SER A 80 -8.96 -5.52 7.64
CA SER A 80 -9.84 -4.36 7.73
C SER A 80 -10.13 -3.98 9.19
N MET A 81 -10.51 -4.97 10.00
CA MET A 81 -10.79 -4.77 11.43
C MET A 81 -9.54 -4.27 12.17
N TYR A 82 -8.39 -4.91 11.95
CA TYR A 82 -7.11 -4.53 12.56
C TYR A 82 -6.74 -3.07 12.27
N ARG A 83 -6.92 -2.61 11.02
CA ARG A 83 -6.61 -1.23 10.62
C ARG A 83 -7.55 -0.18 11.23
N SER A 84 -8.76 -0.58 11.64
CA SER A 84 -9.74 0.30 12.28
C SER A 84 -9.52 0.47 13.80
N MET A 85 -8.67 -0.38 14.40
CA MET A 85 -8.37 -0.35 15.83
C MET A 85 -7.26 0.66 16.15
N ASP A 86 -7.21 1.12 17.40
CA ASP A 86 -6.10 1.87 17.97
C ASP A 86 -4.92 0.94 18.34
N ALA A 87 -3.89 1.48 18.99
CA ALA A 87 -2.69 0.70 19.32
C ALA A 87 -2.98 -0.45 20.31
N GLU A 88 -3.85 -0.22 21.29
CA GLU A 88 -4.21 -1.23 22.29
C GLU A 88 -4.98 -2.38 21.64
N GLY A 89 -6.01 -2.08 20.84
CA GLY A 89 -6.80 -3.10 20.15
C GLY A 89 -6.00 -3.92 19.14
N ARG A 90 -5.03 -3.29 18.46
CA ARG A 90 -4.10 -3.98 17.57
C ARG A 90 -3.18 -4.94 18.32
N ASN A 91 -2.60 -4.51 19.44
CA ASN A 91 -1.74 -5.35 20.27
C ASN A 91 -2.50 -6.57 20.82
N ALA A 92 -3.69 -6.35 21.39
CA ALA A 92 -4.53 -7.42 21.92
C ALA A 92 -4.92 -8.45 20.82
N THR A 93 -5.21 -7.96 19.61
CA THR A 93 -5.52 -8.82 18.46
C THR A 93 -4.32 -9.68 18.07
N MET A 94 -3.10 -9.13 18.08
CA MET A 94 -1.88 -9.86 17.76
C MET A 94 -1.54 -10.91 18.83
N GLU A 95 -1.68 -10.57 20.11
CA GLU A 95 -1.47 -11.53 21.21
C GLU A 95 -2.44 -12.71 21.11
N TYR A 96 -3.72 -12.43 20.88
CA TYR A 96 -4.72 -13.48 20.73
C TYR A 96 -4.48 -14.33 19.48
N ALA A 97 -4.13 -13.70 18.35
CA ALA A 97 -3.82 -14.43 17.12
C ALA A 97 -2.59 -15.35 17.29
N ALA A 98 -1.55 -14.88 17.99
CA ALA A 98 -0.37 -15.69 18.31
C ALA A 98 -0.74 -16.88 19.21
N TYR A 99 -1.51 -16.63 20.27
CA TYR A 99 -2.03 -17.68 21.16
C TYR A 99 -2.80 -18.76 20.39
N GLN A 100 -3.63 -18.37 19.41
CA GLN A 100 -4.37 -19.33 18.58
C GLN A 100 -3.47 -20.10 17.61
N ALA A 101 -2.48 -19.43 17.00
CA ALA A 101 -1.55 -20.06 16.06
C ALA A 101 -0.69 -21.14 16.72
N GLU A 102 -0.26 -20.93 17.96
CA GLU A 102 0.49 -21.93 18.74
C GLU A 102 -0.35 -23.18 19.05
N ARG A 103 -1.64 -23.00 19.30
CA ARG A 103 -2.56 -24.10 19.68
C ARG A 103 -3.14 -24.84 18.48
N HIS A 104 -3.17 -24.18 17.33
CA HIS A 104 -3.75 -24.69 16.09
C HIS A 104 -2.80 -24.45 14.91
N PRO A 105 -1.61 -25.08 14.90
CA PRO A 105 -0.66 -24.93 13.80
C PRO A 105 -1.25 -25.50 12.51
N SER A 106 -1.00 -24.84 11.37
CA SER A 106 -1.31 -25.42 10.07
C SER A 106 -0.27 -26.51 9.73
N ASP A 107 -0.70 -27.64 9.18
CA ASP A 107 0.14 -28.80 8.79
C ASP A 107 1.25 -28.54 7.73
N LYS A 108 1.63 -27.30 7.45
CA LYS A 108 2.72 -26.97 6.50
C LYS A 108 4.12 -27.20 7.08
N GLY A 109 4.30 -28.29 7.85
CA GLY A 109 5.50 -28.54 8.63
C GLY A 109 5.80 -30.02 8.91
N THR A 110 5.51 -30.95 8.00
CA THR A 110 6.07 -32.33 8.03
C THR A 110 6.22 -32.90 6.62
N ALA A 111 7.24 -32.46 5.88
CA ALA A 111 7.72 -33.15 4.67
C ALA A 111 9.20 -32.83 4.36
N ALA A 112 10.04 -32.78 5.40
CA ALA A 112 11.49 -32.70 5.24
C ALA A 112 12.17 -33.44 6.39
N GLU A 113 11.92 -34.74 6.48
CA GLU A 113 12.73 -35.73 7.21
C GLU A 113 12.21 -37.10 6.76
N VAL A 114 12.74 -37.62 5.64
CA VAL A 114 13.46 -38.92 5.46
C VAL A 114 14.04 -38.93 4.04
#